data_AF-A0A2Z3X3F8-F1
#
_entry.id   AF-A0A2Z3X3F8-F1
#
_cell.length_a   1.000
_cell.length_b   1.000
_cell.length_c   1.000
_cell.angle_alpha   90.00
_cell.angle_beta   90.00
_cell.angle_gamma   90.00
#
_symmetry.space_group_name_H-M   'P 1'
#
loop_
_entity.id
_entity.type
_entity.pdbx_description
1 polymer ?
#
loop_
_entity_poly.entity_id
_entity_poly.type
_entity_poly.pdbx_seq_one_letter_code
_entity_poly.pdbx_strand_id
1 'polypeptide(L)'
;MNYRAEATPDGVNIMTRNNAGTYEHVALITYENAVARLDAGEYDDKPDEGYAIHHAVADGGERGWFDFTAQHNVTMWRWLIAATFVSEMKRENGTTTIKEDDGKSSLVTFYSNGMEGIVVYPFAERLAMANNMEGAMIERYGVEQGTEKAIVFYQAMLDTERGELTPFGRETLAELHDGFIADLNENGWPEMPLAH
;
A
#
# COMPACT_ATOMS: atom_id res chain seq x y z
N MET A 1 16.66 6.94 -12.01
CA MET A 1 15.55 5.96 -11.97
C MET A 1 15.57 5.16 -13.26
N ASN A 2 15.69 3.82 -13.18
CA ASN A 2 15.76 2.95 -14.37
C ASN A 2 14.38 2.53 -14.88
N TYR A 3 13.32 2.84 -14.13
CA TYR A 3 11.94 2.49 -14.41
C TYR A 3 11.11 3.76 -14.64
N ARG A 4 10.16 3.70 -15.56
CA ARG A 4 9.18 4.78 -15.83
C ARG A 4 7.86 4.14 -16.24
N ALA A 5 6.76 4.73 -15.78
CA ALA A 5 5.42 4.38 -16.22
C ALA A 5 4.69 5.66 -16.63
N GLU A 6 3.89 5.58 -17.68
CA GLU A 6 3.11 6.71 -18.21
C GLU A 6 1.71 6.29 -18.60
N ALA A 7 0.75 7.17 -18.35
CA ALA A 7 -0.61 7.00 -18.84
C ALA A 7 -0.65 7.13 -20.37
N THR A 8 -1.45 6.29 -21.02
CA THR A 8 -1.82 6.39 -22.42
C THR A 8 -3.32 6.09 -22.58
N PRO A 9 -3.95 6.43 -23.72
CA PRO A 9 -5.35 6.03 -23.94
C PRO A 9 -5.59 4.52 -23.86
N ASP A 10 -4.58 3.70 -24.13
CA ASP A 10 -4.68 2.23 -24.19
C ASP A 10 -4.23 1.54 -22.88
N GLY A 11 -3.79 2.29 -21.87
CA GLY A 11 -3.30 1.76 -20.60
C GLY A 11 -2.01 2.41 -20.10
N VAL A 12 -1.32 1.72 -19.19
CA VAL A 12 -0.04 2.16 -18.62
C VAL A 12 1.12 1.61 -19.45
N ASN A 13 1.87 2.53 -20.06
CA ASN A 13 3.11 2.23 -20.78
C ASN A 13 4.29 2.17 -19.80
N ILE A 14 4.87 0.98 -19.64
CA ILE A 14 6.03 0.72 -18.79
C ILE A 14 7.29 0.76 -19.65
N MET A 15 8.29 1.51 -19.20
CA MET A 15 9.56 1.67 -19.88
C MET A 15 10.73 1.49 -18.92
N THR A 16 11.85 1.01 -19.45
CA THR A 16 13.11 0.94 -18.70
C THR A 16 14.23 1.64 -19.43
N ARG A 17 15.20 2.14 -18.67
CA ARG A 17 16.34 2.87 -19.22
C ARG A 17 17.44 1.91 -19.65
N ASN A 18 17.82 1.95 -20.92
CA ASN A 18 18.92 1.14 -21.47
C ASN A 18 20.30 1.72 -21.09
N ASN A 19 21.38 1.00 -21.47
CA ASN A 19 22.77 1.41 -21.19
C ASN A 19 23.17 2.73 -21.88
N ALA A 20 22.46 3.14 -22.93
CA ALA A 20 22.66 4.42 -23.61
C ALA A 20 21.89 5.57 -22.94
N GLY A 21 21.13 5.29 -21.87
CA GLY A 21 20.35 6.27 -21.14
C GLY A 21 18.99 6.59 -21.76
N THR A 22 18.55 5.85 -22.78
CA THR A 22 17.26 6.00 -23.46
C THR A 22 16.21 5.09 -22.82
N TYR A 23 14.97 5.57 -22.69
CA TYR A 23 13.86 4.74 -22.25
C TYR A 23 13.29 3.92 -23.41
N GLU A 24 13.21 2.62 -23.22
CA GLU A 24 12.63 1.67 -24.16
C GLU A 24 11.35 1.09 -23.58
N HIS A 25 10.36 0.90 -24.45
CA HIS A 25 9.11 0.22 -24.10
C HIS A 25 9.39 -1.21 -23.61
N VAL A 26 8.78 -1.58 -22.49
CA VAL A 26 8.85 -2.93 -21.91
C VAL A 26 7.50 -3.62 -22.02
N ALA A 27 6.43 -2.93 -21.63
CA ALA A 27 5.08 -3.49 -21.64
C ALA A 27 4.03 -2.38 -21.70
N LEU A 28 2.89 -2.69 -22.29
CA LEU A 28 1.64 -1.94 -22.14
C LEU A 28 0.67 -2.81 -21.36
N ILE A 29 0.20 -2.33 -20.21
CA ILE A 29 -0.78 -3.04 -19.39
C ILE A 29 -2.05 -2.20 -19.25
N THR A 30 -3.21 -2.84 -19.13
CA THR A 30 -4.45 -2.10 -18.86
C THR A 30 -4.40 -1.46 -17.48
N TYR A 31 -5.21 -0.42 -17.27
CA TYR A 31 -5.31 0.25 -15.98
C TYR A 31 -5.79 -0.69 -14.86
N GLU A 32 -6.77 -1.56 -15.14
CA GLU A 32 -7.25 -2.55 -14.18
C GLU A 32 -6.15 -3.53 -13.78
N ASN A 33 -5.33 -3.95 -14.75
CA ASN A 33 -4.20 -4.83 -14.48
C ASN A 33 -3.14 -4.11 -13.65
N ALA A 34 -2.88 -2.82 -13.92
CA ALA A 34 -1.97 -2.02 -13.10
C ALA A 34 -2.45 -1.91 -11.63
N VAL A 35 -3.73 -1.63 -11.40
CA VAL A 35 -4.34 -1.60 -10.06
C VAL A 35 -4.23 -2.97 -9.37
N ALA A 36 -4.56 -4.05 -10.08
CA ALA A 36 -4.49 -5.41 -9.54
C ALA A 36 -3.07 -5.80 -9.11
N ARG A 37 -2.04 -5.40 -9.88
CA ARG A 37 -0.64 -5.67 -9.56
C ARG A 37 -0.15 -4.89 -8.33
N LEU A 38 -0.61 -3.65 -8.16
CA LEU A 38 -0.36 -2.87 -6.94
C LEU A 38 -0.95 -3.60 -5.73
N ASP A 39 -2.23 -3.98 -5.78
CA ASP A 39 -2.92 -4.66 -4.68
C ASP A 39 -2.30 -6.02 -4.34
N ALA A 40 -1.91 -6.78 -5.37
CA ALA A 40 -1.23 -8.06 -5.25
C ALA A 40 0.18 -7.97 -4.65
N GLY A 41 0.73 -6.76 -4.50
CA GLY A 41 2.04 -6.54 -3.90
C GLY A 41 3.23 -6.77 -4.81
N GLU A 42 3.03 -6.76 -6.15
CA GLU A 42 4.13 -6.94 -7.11
C GLU A 42 5.24 -5.88 -6.98
N TYR A 43 4.97 -4.77 -6.28
CA TYR A 43 5.89 -3.64 -6.11
C TYR A 43 6.31 -3.41 -4.65
N ASP A 44 6.01 -4.32 -3.72
CA ASP A 44 6.25 -4.14 -2.29
C ASP A 44 7.75 -4.06 -1.93
N ASP A 45 8.61 -4.71 -2.71
CA ASP A 45 10.07 -4.69 -2.59
C ASP A 45 10.74 -3.57 -3.42
N LYS A 46 9.98 -2.91 -4.29
CA LYS A 46 10.43 -1.89 -5.24
C LYS A 46 9.47 -0.69 -5.28
N PRO A 47 9.35 0.04 -4.16
CA PRO A 47 8.33 1.08 -4.00
C PRO A 47 8.39 2.17 -5.08
N ASP A 48 9.59 2.53 -5.57
CA ASP A 48 9.75 3.52 -6.65
C ASP A 48 9.02 3.10 -7.95
N GLU A 49 9.03 1.80 -8.29
CA GLU A 49 8.27 1.29 -9.44
C GLU A 49 6.77 1.32 -9.17
N GLY A 50 6.36 0.97 -7.95
CA GLY A 50 4.98 1.04 -7.51
C GLY A 50 4.42 2.45 -7.58
N TYR A 51 5.16 3.45 -7.09
CA TYR A 51 4.76 4.86 -7.16
C TYR A 51 4.65 5.35 -8.61
N ALA A 52 5.56 4.92 -9.49
CA ALA A 52 5.45 5.25 -10.90
C ALA A 52 4.19 4.65 -11.54
N ILE A 53 3.85 3.40 -11.24
CA ILE A 53 2.62 2.76 -11.70
C ILE A 53 1.39 3.48 -11.13
N HIS A 54 1.37 3.74 -9.83
CA HIS A 54 0.27 4.43 -9.17
C HIS A 54 0.02 5.80 -9.81
N HIS A 55 1.07 6.60 -9.99
CA HIS A 55 0.98 7.90 -10.64
C HIS A 55 0.46 7.79 -12.09
N ALA A 56 0.92 6.80 -12.86
CA ALA A 56 0.44 6.60 -14.23
C ALA A 56 -1.06 6.22 -14.28
N VAL A 57 -1.54 5.42 -13.32
CA VAL A 57 -2.98 5.10 -13.23
C VAL A 57 -3.80 6.33 -12.82
N ALA A 58 -3.32 7.11 -11.85
CA ALA A 58 -3.97 8.34 -11.43
C ALA A 58 -4.07 9.37 -12.57
N ASP A 59 -2.97 9.62 -13.30
CA ASP A 59 -2.93 10.51 -14.48
C ASP A 59 -3.87 10.00 -15.59
N GLY A 60 -3.98 8.68 -15.79
CA GLY A 60 -4.96 8.08 -16.70
C GLY A 60 -6.41 8.41 -16.33
N GLY A 61 -6.73 8.39 -15.04
CA GLY A 61 -8.04 8.79 -14.53
C GLY A 61 -8.31 10.28 -14.69
N GLU A 62 -7.35 11.15 -14.35
CA GLU A 62 -7.47 12.60 -14.52
C GLU A 62 -7.69 13.01 -15.99
N ARG A 63 -7.11 12.25 -16.93
CA ARG A 63 -7.28 12.46 -18.37
C ARG A 63 -8.57 11.87 -18.94
N GLY A 64 -9.34 11.12 -18.13
CA GLY A 64 -10.55 10.43 -18.56
C GLY A 64 -10.28 9.19 -19.43
N TRP A 65 -9.08 8.63 -19.38
CA TRP A 65 -8.73 7.38 -20.08
C TRP A 65 -9.06 6.14 -19.25
N PHE A 66 -9.21 6.31 -17.93
CA PHE A 66 -9.63 5.25 -17.03
C PHE A 66 -10.78 5.74 -16.15
N ASP A 67 -11.90 5.01 -16.19
CA ASP A 67 -13.01 5.27 -15.29
C ASP A 67 -12.84 4.46 -14.00
N PHE A 68 -12.52 5.16 -12.91
CA PHE A 68 -12.36 4.54 -11.61
C PHE A 68 -13.70 4.04 -11.09
N THR A 69 -13.81 2.72 -10.88
CA THR A 69 -14.82 2.20 -9.95
C THR A 69 -14.44 2.62 -8.53
N ALA A 70 -15.43 2.65 -7.62
CA ALA A 70 -15.16 2.88 -6.19
C ALA A 70 -14.13 1.86 -5.65
N GLN A 71 -14.17 0.61 -6.11
CA GLN A 71 -13.21 -0.42 -5.73
C GLN A 71 -11.79 -0.11 -6.25
N HIS A 72 -11.64 0.33 -7.50
CA HIS A 72 -10.33 0.75 -8.02
C HIS A 72 -9.76 1.91 -7.20
N ASN A 73 -10.61 2.88 -6.83
CA ASN A 73 -10.20 4.06 -6.09
C ASN A 73 -9.76 3.71 -4.66
N VAL A 74 -10.55 2.93 -3.92
CA VAL A 74 -10.19 2.52 -2.55
C VAL A 74 -8.91 1.68 -2.55
N THR A 75 -8.73 0.78 -3.51
CA THR A 75 -7.51 -0.01 -3.66
C THR A 75 -6.29 0.86 -3.93
N MET A 76 -6.40 1.86 -4.80
CA MET A 76 -5.30 2.80 -5.09
C MET A 76 -4.92 3.63 -3.86
N TRP A 77 -5.90 4.09 -3.08
CA TRP A 77 -5.64 4.81 -1.83
C TRP A 77 -5.02 3.91 -0.77
N ARG A 78 -5.57 2.72 -0.56
CA ARG A 78 -5.05 1.74 0.39
C ARG A 78 -3.59 1.42 0.09
N TRP A 79 -3.25 1.17 -1.18
CA TRP A 79 -1.88 0.91 -1.58
C TRP A 79 -0.96 2.10 -1.29
N LEU A 80 -1.38 3.33 -1.64
CA LEU A 80 -0.57 4.53 -1.46
C LEU A 80 -0.30 4.83 0.02
N ILE A 81 -1.31 4.71 0.87
CA ILE A 81 -1.17 4.90 2.33
C ILE A 81 -0.23 3.84 2.90
N ALA A 82 -0.43 2.56 2.58
CA ALA A 82 0.43 1.48 3.07
C ALA A 82 1.89 1.66 2.63
N ALA A 83 2.13 1.98 1.36
CA ALA A 83 3.48 2.21 0.83
C ALA A 83 4.16 3.42 1.50
N THR A 84 3.41 4.49 1.74
CA THR A 84 3.92 5.69 2.42
C THR A 84 4.24 5.39 3.88
N PHE A 85 3.35 4.72 4.60
CA PHE A 85 3.57 4.31 5.99
C PHE A 85 4.81 3.44 6.12
N VAL A 86 4.93 2.39 5.31
CA VAL A 86 6.11 1.50 5.30
C VAL A 86 7.39 2.29 5.03
N SER A 87 7.35 3.25 4.10
CA SER A 87 8.51 4.09 3.77
C SER A 87 8.90 5.00 4.94
N GLU A 88 7.93 5.61 5.63
CA GLU A 88 8.17 6.39 6.85
C GLU A 88 8.73 5.53 7.97
N MET A 89 8.17 4.34 8.22
CA MET A 89 8.67 3.41 9.24
C MET A 89 10.11 2.95 8.94
N LYS A 90 10.43 2.63 7.69
CA LYS A 90 11.81 2.32 7.28
C LYS A 90 12.76 3.48 7.56
N ARG A 91 12.32 4.73 7.35
CA ARG A 91 13.12 5.94 7.58
C ARG A 91 13.31 6.23 9.07
N GLU A 92 12.28 6.05 9.88
CA GLU A 92 12.24 6.51 11.28
C GLU A 92 12.67 5.42 12.26
N ASN A 93 12.19 4.19 12.07
CA ASN A 93 12.44 3.06 12.96
C ASN A 93 13.47 2.08 12.40
N GLY A 94 13.74 2.16 11.09
CA GLY A 94 14.69 1.29 10.41
C GLY A 94 14.09 -0.04 9.97
N THR A 95 14.97 -1.02 9.79
CA THR A 95 14.62 -2.38 9.37
C THR A 95 15.29 -3.39 10.28
N THR A 96 14.70 -4.58 10.38
CA THR A 96 15.27 -5.71 11.11
C THR A 96 15.37 -6.94 10.20
N THR A 97 16.22 -7.89 10.55
CA THR A 97 16.35 -9.14 9.80
C THR A 97 15.59 -10.24 10.52
N ILE A 98 14.61 -10.84 9.83
CA ILE A 98 13.90 -12.02 10.31
C ILE A 98 14.37 -13.25 9.56
N LYS A 99 14.42 -14.39 10.27
CA LYS A 99 14.65 -15.69 9.66
C LYS A 99 13.29 -16.32 9.33
N GLU A 100 13.03 -16.47 8.04
CA GLU A 100 11.80 -17.05 7.51
C GLU A 100 11.79 -18.58 7.71
N ASP A 101 10.61 -19.17 7.53
CA ASP A 101 10.40 -20.63 7.66
C ASP A 101 11.25 -21.44 6.67
N ASP A 102 11.56 -20.88 5.50
CA ASP A 102 12.44 -21.49 4.51
C ASP A 102 13.94 -21.42 4.87
N GLY A 103 14.25 -20.82 6.03
CA GLY A 103 15.58 -20.64 6.57
C GLY A 103 16.35 -19.44 5.99
N LYS A 104 15.78 -18.71 5.02
CA LYS A 104 16.37 -17.48 4.50
C LYS A 104 16.13 -16.31 5.44
N SER A 105 16.92 -15.27 5.26
CA SER A 105 16.78 -14.03 6.00
C SER A 105 16.12 -12.96 5.13
N SER A 106 15.10 -12.30 5.66
CA SER A 106 14.42 -11.18 5.04
C SER A 106 14.69 -9.90 5.83
N LEU A 107 14.93 -8.81 5.11
CA LEU A 107 14.99 -7.47 5.70
C LEU A 107 13.58 -6.89 5.71
N VAL A 108 13.04 -6.61 6.90
CA VAL A 108 11.64 -6.22 7.09
C VAL A 108 11.54 -4.91 7.85
N THR A 109 10.49 -4.15 7.55
CA THR A 109 10.20 -2.87 8.21
C THR A 109 9.79 -3.11 9.65
N PHE A 110 10.15 -2.19 10.55
CA PHE A 110 9.83 -2.29 11.96
C PHE A 110 8.96 -1.11 12.39
N TYR A 111 7.84 -1.39 13.05
CA TYR A 111 7.06 -0.40 13.78
C TYR A 111 7.43 -0.47 15.27
N SER A 112 7.53 0.68 15.94
CA SER A 112 7.68 0.74 17.39
C SER A 112 6.92 1.93 17.97
N ASN A 113 6.26 1.70 19.11
CA ASN A 113 5.63 2.74 19.92
C ASN A 113 6.55 3.22 21.06
N GLY A 114 7.84 2.86 21.01
CA GLY A 114 8.85 3.23 22.01
C GLY A 114 8.95 2.28 23.21
N MET A 115 7.99 1.39 23.41
CA MET A 115 8.05 0.32 24.42
C MET A 115 8.17 -1.05 23.77
N GLU A 116 7.36 -1.28 22.75
CA GLU A 116 7.26 -2.53 22.01
C GLU A 116 7.35 -2.25 20.52
N GLY A 117 7.42 -3.31 19.72
CA GLY A 117 7.44 -3.17 18.28
C GLY A 117 7.20 -4.48 17.57
N ILE A 118 6.73 -4.35 16.34
CA ILE A 118 6.37 -5.47 15.47
C ILE A 118 6.93 -5.23 14.08
N VAL A 119 7.06 -6.31 13.33
CA VAL A 119 7.42 -6.22 11.91
C VAL A 119 6.21 -5.84 11.08
N VAL A 120 6.42 -4.98 10.10
CA VAL A 120 5.40 -4.49 9.18
C VAL A 120 5.72 -5.00 7.78
N TYR A 121 4.85 -5.88 7.27
CA TYR A 121 4.87 -6.33 5.89
C TYR A 121 3.84 -5.54 5.08
N PRO A 122 4.18 -4.97 3.91
CA PRO A 122 3.23 -4.17 3.12
C PRO A 122 1.91 -4.89 2.80
N PHE A 123 1.97 -6.19 2.52
CA PHE A 123 0.77 -7.00 2.31
C PHE A 123 -0.11 -7.10 3.57
N ALA A 124 0.50 -7.36 4.74
CA ALA A 124 -0.21 -7.44 6.00
C ALA A 124 -0.83 -6.09 6.38
N GLU A 125 -0.12 -4.99 6.10
CA GLU A 125 -0.63 -3.63 6.29
C GLU A 125 -1.87 -3.36 5.46
N ARG A 126 -1.82 -3.66 4.14
CA ARG A 126 -3.01 -3.53 3.27
C ARG A 126 -4.16 -4.39 3.77
N LEU A 127 -3.91 -5.62 4.21
CA LEU A 127 -4.96 -6.49 4.74
C LEU A 127 -5.56 -5.94 6.04
N ALA A 128 -4.74 -5.41 6.95
CA ALA A 128 -5.19 -4.79 8.19
C ALA A 128 -6.06 -3.57 7.92
N MET A 129 -5.64 -2.73 6.96
CA MET A 129 -6.42 -1.57 6.52
C MET A 129 -7.75 -1.98 5.90
N ALA A 130 -7.76 -2.97 4.99
CA ALA A 130 -8.97 -3.46 4.35
C ALA A 130 -9.98 -4.03 5.37
N ASN A 131 -9.51 -4.84 6.31
CA ASN A 131 -10.38 -5.49 7.28
C ASN A 131 -10.87 -4.54 8.38
N ASN A 132 -9.96 -3.77 8.99
CA ASN A 132 -10.28 -3.00 10.20
C ASN A 132 -10.77 -1.58 9.91
N MET A 133 -10.41 -1.01 8.76
CA MET A 133 -10.82 0.35 8.40
C MET A 133 -11.95 0.31 7.38
N GLU A 134 -11.73 -0.31 6.23
CA GLU A 134 -12.76 -0.39 5.18
C GLU A 134 -13.91 -1.29 5.62
N GLY A 135 -13.61 -2.48 6.15
CA GLY A 135 -14.60 -3.42 6.67
C GLY A 135 -15.51 -2.79 7.73
N ALA A 136 -14.94 -2.08 8.70
CA ALA A 136 -15.72 -1.37 9.72
C ALA A 136 -16.66 -0.29 9.13
N MET A 137 -16.23 0.42 8.09
CA MET A 137 -17.09 1.40 7.41
C MET A 137 -18.18 0.71 6.58
N ILE A 138 -17.86 -0.40 5.91
CA ILE A 138 -18.82 -1.19 5.14
C ILE A 138 -19.87 -1.81 6.06
N GLU A 139 -19.48 -2.37 7.20
CA GLU A 139 -20.42 -2.91 8.20
C GLU A 139 -21.38 -1.84 8.71
N ARG A 140 -20.88 -0.63 8.92
CA ARG A 140 -21.66 0.47 9.48
C ARG A 140 -22.57 1.16 8.48
N TYR A 141 -22.13 1.33 7.23
CA TYR A 141 -22.78 2.19 6.24
C TYR A 141 -23.25 1.44 4.98
N GLY A 142 -22.98 0.14 4.88
CA GLY A 142 -23.20 -0.66 3.68
C GLY A 142 -22.04 -0.55 2.68
N VAL A 143 -22.01 -1.44 1.69
CA VAL A 143 -20.87 -1.57 0.75
C VAL A 143 -20.57 -0.27 0.01
N GLU A 144 -21.57 0.36 -0.59
CA GLU A 144 -21.39 1.56 -1.42
C GLU A 144 -20.91 2.76 -0.60
N GLN A 145 -21.71 3.19 0.39
CA GLN A 145 -21.37 4.34 1.24
C GLN A 145 -20.15 4.08 2.13
N GLY A 146 -19.94 2.83 2.56
CA GLY A 146 -18.77 2.43 3.33
C GLY A 146 -17.48 2.59 2.51
N THR A 147 -17.48 2.13 1.27
CA THR A 147 -16.33 2.28 0.35
C THR A 147 -16.03 3.75 0.07
N GLU A 148 -17.06 4.57 -0.20
CA GLU A 148 -16.88 6.02 -0.42
C GLU A 148 -16.28 6.71 0.82
N LYS A 149 -16.74 6.34 2.02
CA LYS A 149 -16.20 6.87 3.27
C LYS A 149 -14.76 6.44 3.51
N ALA A 150 -14.41 5.20 3.16
CA ALA A 150 -13.03 4.73 3.27
C ALA A 150 -12.09 5.53 2.35
N ILE A 151 -12.52 5.84 1.14
CA ILE A 151 -11.76 6.71 0.21
C ILE A 151 -11.52 8.10 0.83
N VAL A 152 -12.57 8.75 1.34
CA VAL A 152 -12.45 10.07 1.97
C VAL A 152 -11.56 10.01 3.22
N PHE A 153 -11.65 8.93 3.97
CA PHE A 153 -10.82 8.70 5.15
C PHE A 153 -9.34 8.58 4.77
N TYR A 154 -9.00 7.77 3.76
CA TYR A 154 -7.62 7.66 3.27
C TYR A 154 -7.10 8.98 2.69
N GLN A 155 -7.93 9.73 1.97
CA GLN A 155 -7.56 11.06 1.48
C GLN A 155 -7.14 12.00 2.63
N ALA A 156 -7.80 11.92 3.79
CA ALA A 156 -7.43 12.72 4.96
C ALA A 156 -6.10 12.27 5.62
N MET A 157 -5.66 11.04 5.36
CA MET A 157 -4.43 10.48 5.92
C MET A 157 -3.16 10.90 5.17
N LEU A 158 -3.26 11.44 3.95
CA LEU A 158 -2.11 11.80 3.12
C LEU A 158 -2.09 13.29 2.79
N ASP A 159 -0.93 13.92 2.98
CA ASP A 159 -0.63 15.20 2.34
C ASP A 159 -0.10 14.91 0.94
N THR A 160 -0.95 15.07 -0.08
CA THR A 160 -0.61 14.76 -1.48
C THR A 160 0.42 15.72 -2.06
N GLU A 161 0.58 16.93 -1.51
CA GLU A 161 1.60 17.88 -1.97
C GLU A 161 2.98 17.46 -1.48
N ARG A 162 3.06 16.90 -0.26
CA ARG A 162 4.32 16.45 0.34
C ARG A 162 4.64 14.99 0.05
N GLY A 163 3.64 14.17 -0.28
CA GLY A 163 3.79 12.73 -0.40
C GLY A 163 4.08 12.05 0.94
N GLU A 164 3.57 12.62 2.03
CA GLU A 164 3.80 12.18 3.41
C GLU A 164 2.47 11.95 4.12
N LEU A 165 2.45 11.10 5.14
CA LEU A 165 1.26 10.96 5.98
C LEU A 165 0.98 12.28 6.71
N THR A 166 -0.30 12.60 6.91
CA THR A 166 -0.71 13.66 7.82
C THR A 166 -0.49 13.21 9.27
N PRO A 167 -0.50 14.12 10.27
CA PRO A 167 -0.52 13.73 11.67
C PRO A 167 -1.67 12.76 11.99
N PHE A 168 -2.84 13.01 11.41
CA PHE A 168 -4.01 12.12 11.51
C PHE A 168 -3.74 10.74 10.91
N GLY A 169 -3.10 10.67 9.74
CA GLY A 169 -2.72 9.40 9.12
C GLY A 169 -1.75 8.59 9.97
N ARG A 170 -0.72 9.23 10.53
CA ARG A 170 0.25 8.57 11.41
C ARG A 170 -0.39 8.07 12.70
N GLU A 171 -1.21 8.91 13.34
CA GLU A 171 -1.92 8.54 14.57
C GLU A 171 -2.87 7.36 14.32
N THR A 172 -3.65 7.39 13.24
CA THR A 172 -4.56 6.30 12.90
C THR A 172 -3.82 4.97 12.71
N LEU A 173 -2.70 4.97 11.97
CA LEU A 173 -1.94 3.74 11.75
C LEU A 173 -1.21 3.30 13.02
N ALA A 174 -0.74 4.24 13.85
CA ALA A 174 -0.17 3.91 15.15
C ALA A 174 -1.22 3.25 16.07
N GLU A 175 -2.44 3.78 16.15
CA GLU A 175 -3.55 3.17 16.91
C GLU A 175 -3.87 1.75 16.41
N LEU A 176 -3.86 1.52 15.09
CA LEU A 176 -4.06 0.20 14.50
C LEU A 176 -2.99 -0.79 14.98
N HIS A 177 -1.71 -0.38 14.98
CA HIS A 177 -0.60 -1.24 15.40
C HIS A 177 -0.53 -1.43 16.92
N ASP A 178 -0.76 -0.37 17.68
CA ASP A 178 -0.77 -0.40 19.15
C ASP A 178 -1.92 -1.28 19.67
N GLY A 179 -3.09 -1.21 19.03
CA GLY A 179 -4.20 -2.11 19.32
C GLY A 179 -3.84 -3.58 19.07
N PHE A 180 -3.14 -3.88 17.97
CA PHE A 180 -2.68 -5.24 17.68
C PHE A 180 -1.61 -5.73 18.68
N ILE A 181 -0.67 -4.87 19.07
CA ILE A 181 0.33 -5.20 20.11
C ILE A 181 -0.36 -5.49 21.45
N ALA A 182 -1.33 -4.65 21.84
CA ALA A 182 -2.09 -4.85 23.08
C ALA A 182 -2.85 -6.19 23.08
N ASP A 183 -3.50 -6.53 21.96
CA ASP A 183 -4.20 -7.81 21.79
C ASP A 183 -3.23 -9.00 21.85
N LEU A 184 -2.07 -8.93 21.18
CA LEU A 184 -1.04 -9.96 21.28
C LEU A 184 -0.52 -10.15 22.71
N ASN A 185 -0.39 -9.08 23.48
CA ASN A 185 0.06 -9.15 24.87
C ASN A 185 -0.99 -9.76 25.80
N GLU A 186 -2.27 -9.51 25.56
CA GLU A 186 -3.36 -10.05 26.35
C GLU A 186 -3.68 -11.51 25.98
N ASN A 187 -3.76 -11.80 24.68
CA ASN A 187 -4.31 -13.04 24.14
C ASN A 187 -3.26 -13.97 23.52
N GLY A 188 -2.01 -13.50 23.34
CA GLY A 188 -0.97 -14.23 22.63
C GLY A 188 -1.18 -14.22 21.11
N TRP A 189 -0.32 -14.94 20.39
CA TRP A 189 -0.53 -15.12 18.94
C TRP A 189 -1.80 -15.91 18.68
N PRO A 190 -2.67 -15.47 17.75
CA PRO A 190 -3.84 -16.26 17.37
C PRO A 190 -3.40 -17.64 16.88
N GLU A 191 -4.20 -18.66 17.19
CA GLU A 191 -3.97 -20.00 16.64
C GLU A 191 -3.90 -19.89 15.12
N MET A 192 -2.81 -20.37 14.51
CA MET A 192 -2.67 -20.33 13.05
C MET A 192 -3.92 -20.98 12.43
N PRO A 193 -4.55 -20.35 11.43
CA PRO A 193 -5.63 -20.98 10.71
C PRO A 193 -5.16 -22.35 10.22
N LEU A 194 -5.88 -23.40 10.59
CA LEU A 194 -5.67 -24.71 9.99
C LEU A 194 -5.86 -24.52 8.49
N ALA A 195 -4.81 -24.75 7.71
CA ALA A 195 -4.92 -24.73 6.25
C ALA A 195 -6.12 -25.62 5.83
N HIS A 196 -7.09 -25.02 5.16
CA HIS A 196 -8.24 -25.71 4.56
C HIS A 196 -7.97 -25.98 3.09
#